data_AF-A0A418V5Q4-F1
#
_entry.id   AF-A0A418V5Q4-F1
#
_cell.length_a   1.000
_cell.length_b   1.000
_cell.length_c   1.000
_cell.angle_alpha   90.00
_cell.angle_beta   90.00
_cell.angle_gamma   90.00
#
_symmetry.space_group_name_H-M   'P 1'
#
loop_
_entity.id
_entity.type
_entity.pdbx_description
1 polymer ?
#
loop_
_entity_poly.entity_id
_entity_poly.type
_entity_poly.pdbx_seq_one_letter_code
_entity_poly.pdbx_strand_id
1 'polypeptide(L)'
;MRGMDDAFAHQVELVHFPANVQISRHPLGADFLLRAEGKGTGAELLLTQGAMKMYGEGPSTSMALTVLKEVAQRGLPPRAADGTFERLVFPGD
;
A
#
# COMPACT_ATOMS: atom_id res chain seq x y z
N MET A 1 -4.11 -19.84 -5.73
CA MET A 1 -3.81 -18.47 -5.25
C MET A 1 -4.18 -17.35 -6.22
N ARG A 2 -4.55 -17.59 -7.50
CA ARG A 2 -4.94 -16.55 -8.48
C ARG A 2 -5.98 -15.54 -7.98
N GLY A 3 -7.05 -15.98 -7.31
CA GLY A 3 -8.16 -15.10 -6.94
C GLY A 3 -7.83 -13.98 -5.93
N MET A 4 -6.78 -14.14 -5.11
CA MET A 4 -6.42 -13.13 -4.09
C MET A 4 -5.54 -12.01 -4.65
N ASP A 5 -4.79 -12.29 -5.73
CA ASP A 5 -4.04 -11.27 -6.46
C ASP A 5 -4.97 -10.48 -7.39
N ASP A 6 -5.95 -11.16 -8.02
CA ASP A 6 -7.00 -10.53 -8.82
C ASP A 6 -7.85 -9.56 -7.97
N ALA A 7 -8.22 -9.97 -6.74
CA ALA A 7 -8.96 -9.12 -5.81
C ALA A 7 -8.18 -7.86 -5.39
N PHE A 8 -6.87 -8.00 -5.17
CA PHE A 8 -6.01 -6.86 -4.84
C PHE A 8 -5.86 -5.91 -6.03
N ALA A 9 -5.57 -6.44 -7.23
CA ALA A 9 -5.48 -5.66 -8.46
C ALA A 9 -6.77 -4.86 -8.70
N HIS A 10 -7.93 -5.49 -8.53
CA HIS A 10 -9.22 -4.83 -8.66
C HIS A 10 -9.40 -3.67 -7.66
N GLN A 11 -9.00 -3.86 -6.39
CA GLN A 11 -9.05 -2.78 -5.41
C GLN A 11 -8.11 -1.63 -5.76
N VAL A 12 -6.91 -1.91 -6.27
CA VAL A 12 -5.98 -0.88 -6.75
C VAL A 12 -6.60 -0.05 -7.89
N GLU A 13 -7.26 -0.72 -8.84
CA GLU A 13 -7.95 -0.06 -9.96
C GLU A 13 -9.05 0.90 -9.47
N LEU A 14 -9.89 0.47 -8.53
CA LEU A 14 -10.99 1.27 -7.97
C LEU A 14 -10.50 2.52 -7.22
N VAL A 15 -9.29 2.49 -6.66
CA VAL A 15 -8.75 3.59 -5.88
C VAL A 15 -8.26 4.74 -6.79
N HIS A 16 -7.99 4.49 -8.07
CA HIS A 16 -7.56 5.52 -9.04
C HIS A 16 -6.36 6.35 -8.55
N PHE A 17 -5.20 5.69 -8.44
CA PHE A 17 -3.93 6.35 -8.14
C PHE A 17 -3.49 7.30 -9.27
N PRO A 18 -2.62 8.29 -9.00
CA PRO A 18 -1.99 9.08 -10.05
C PRO A 18 -1.31 8.19 -11.10
N ALA A 19 -1.39 8.55 -12.38
CA ALA A 19 -0.96 7.68 -13.49
C ALA A 19 0.54 7.29 -13.46
N ASN A 20 1.37 8.05 -12.77
CA ASN A 20 2.80 7.80 -12.59
C ASN A 20 3.14 6.98 -11.33
N VAL A 21 2.13 6.47 -10.64
CA VAL A 21 2.28 5.69 -9.41
C VAL A 21 1.85 4.25 -9.66
N GLN A 22 2.73 3.31 -9.32
CA GLN A 22 2.48 1.88 -9.37
C GLN A 22 2.29 1.36 -7.95
N ILE A 23 1.32 0.47 -7.76
CA ILE A 23 1.04 -0.15 -6.46
C ILE A 23 1.40 -1.63 -6.51
N SER A 24 2.17 -2.07 -5.52
CA SER A 24 2.51 -3.47 -5.33
C SER A 24 2.22 -3.92 -3.89
N ARG A 25 2.02 -5.23 -3.74
CA ARG A 25 1.88 -5.90 -2.46
C ARG A 25 3.00 -6.92 -2.31
N HIS A 26 3.69 -6.89 -1.18
CA HIS A 26 4.77 -7.81 -0.85
C HIS A 26 4.43 -8.54 0.46
N PRO A 27 4.51 -9.88 0.49
CA PRO A 27 4.32 -10.62 1.74
C PRO A 27 5.46 -10.31 2.72
N LEU A 28 5.12 -10.14 4.00
CA LEU A 28 6.06 -9.93 5.10
C LEU A 28 5.64 -10.80 6.29
N GLY A 29 5.99 -12.08 6.23
CA GLY A 29 5.52 -13.06 7.22
C GLY A 29 3.99 -13.20 7.17
N ALA A 30 3.31 -12.87 8.26
CA ALA A 30 1.85 -12.88 8.35
C ALA A 30 1.20 -11.54 7.92
N ASP A 31 2.02 -10.51 7.72
CA ASP A 31 1.61 -9.18 7.31
C ASP A 31 1.85 -8.97 5.81
N PHE A 32 1.39 -7.84 5.29
CA PHE A 32 1.71 -7.38 3.95
C PHE A 32 2.31 -5.98 3.97
N LEU A 33 3.26 -5.75 3.08
CA LEU A 33 3.78 -4.43 2.77
C LEU A 33 3.14 -3.96 1.47
N LEU A 34 2.31 -2.93 1.55
CA LEU A 34 1.79 -2.23 0.37
C LEU A 34 2.77 -1.12 0.01
N ARG A 35 3.14 -1.03 -1.26
CA ARG A 35 4.09 -0.04 -1.75
C ARG A 35 3.47 0.79 -2.86
N ALA A 36 3.58 2.10 -2.75
CA ALA A 36 3.34 3.04 -3.83
C ALA A 36 4.69 3.54 -4.35
N GLU A 37 4.96 3.35 -5.64
CA GLU A 37 6.25 3.69 -6.26
C GLU A 37 6.05 4.56 -7.49
N GLY A 38 6.86 5.64 -7.56
CA GLY A 38 7.02 6.50 -8.72
C GLY A 38 8.48 6.56 -9.17
N LYS A 39 8.82 7.45 -10.10
CA LYS A 39 10.19 7.58 -10.60
C LYS A 39 11.11 8.18 -9.52
N GLY A 40 11.82 7.31 -8.79
CA GLY A 40 12.75 7.71 -7.73
C GLY A 40 12.07 8.15 -6.43
N THR A 41 10.76 7.94 -6.32
CA THR A 41 9.94 8.28 -5.15
C THR A 41 9.12 7.07 -4.73
N GLY A 42 8.74 7.00 -3.47
CA GLY A 42 7.86 5.94 -2.99
C GLY A 42 7.54 6.01 -1.52
N ALA A 43 6.50 5.30 -1.14
CA ALA A 43 6.06 5.12 0.23
C ALA A 43 5.58 3.69 0.42
N GLU A 44 5.78 3.17 1.63
CA GLU A 44 5.34 1.85 2.04
C GLU A 44 4.36 1.96 3.19
N LEU A 45 3.42 1.02 3.28
CA LEU A 45 2.50 0.91 4.39
C LEU A 45 2.40 -0.55 4.82
N LEU A 46 2.58 -0.78 6.12
CA LEU A 46 2.44 -2.11 6.71
C LEU A 46 0.96 -2.39 6.98
N LEU A 47 0.43 -3.41 6.32
CA LEU A 47 -0.89 -3.96 6.57
C LEU A 47 -0.73 -5.18 7.48
N THR A 48 -1.00 -4.98 8.77
CA THR A 48 -0.79 -6.01 9.80
C THR A 48 -1.88 -7.08 9.76
N GLN A 49 -1.51 -8.30 10.14
CA GLN A 49 -2.45 -9.40 10.36
C GLN A 49 -3.49 -9.05 11.42
N GLY A 50 -3.10 -8.25 12.43
CA GLY A 50 -4.00 -7.76 13.47
C GLY A 50 -5.12 -6.89 12.89
N ALA A 51 -4.78 -5.91 12.06
CA ALA A 51 -5.76 -5.06 11.38
C ALA A 51 -6.69 -5.90 10.48
N MET A 52 -6.15 -6.82 9.68
CA MET A 52 -6.93 -7.71 8.82
C MET A 52 -7.89 -8.61 9.61
N LYS A 53 -7.50 -9.07 10.81
CA LYS A 53 -8.38 -9.86 11.69
C LYS A 53 -9.48 -9.01 12.34
N MET A 54 -9.18 -7.76 12.70
CA MET A 54 -10.10 -6.86 13.39
C MET A 54 -11.14 -6.27 12.43
N TYR A 55 -10.71 -5.84 11.24
CA TYR A 55 -11.55 -5.10 10.29
C TYR A 55 -11.90 -5.91 9.03
N GLY A 56 -11.26 -7.05 8.81
CA GLY A 56 -11.39 -7.86 7.59
C GLY A 56 -10.35 -7.46 6.53
N GLU A 57 -9.86 -8.43 5.76
CA GLU A 57 -8.79 -8.23 4.77
C GLU A 57 -9.16 -7.16 3.72
N GLY A 58 -10.35 -7.24 3.14
CA GLY A 58 -10.81 -6.28 2.13
C GLY A 58 -10.90 -4.84 2.67
N PRO A 59 -11.64 -4.59 3.76
CA PRO A 59 -11.70 -3.27 4.38
C PRO A 59 -10.32 -2.72 4.79
N SER A 60 -9.47 -3.52 5.44
CA SER A 60 -8.13 -3.06 5.82
C SER A 60 -7.27 -2.72 4.60
N THR A 61 -7.35 -3.51 3.53
CA THR A 61 -6.64 -3.22 2.27
C THR A 61 -7.16 -1.93 1.64
N SER A 62 -8.47 -1.75 1.57
CA SER A 62 -9.07 -0.53 1.02
C SER A 62 -8.67 0.72 1.80
N MET A 63 -8.62 0.65 3.13
CA MET A 63 -8.15 1.75 3.96
C MET A 63 -6.66 2.04 3.72
N ALA A 64 -5.83 1.00 3.65
CA ALA A 64 -4.39 1.12 3.39
C ALA A 64 -4.12 1.78 2.02
N LEU A 65 -4.86 1.39 1.00
CA LEU A 65 -4.78 1.99 -0.33
C LEU A 65 -5.23 3.46 -0.32
N THR A 66 -6.25 3.83 0.46
CA THR A 66 -6.68 5.23 0.61
C THR A 66 -5.56 6.09 1.21
N VAL A 67 -4.89 5.62 2.27
CA VAL A 67 -3.76 6.34 2.87
C VAL A 67 -2.61 6.51 1.87
N LEU A 68 -2.24 5.45 1.15
CA LEU A 68 -1.22 5.53 0.10
C LEU A 68 -1.63 6.50 -1.02
N LYS A 69 -2.92 6.55 -1.38
CA LYS A 69 -3.43 7.50 -2.39
C LYS A 69 -3.27 8.93 -1.92
N GLU A 70 -3.62 9.24 -0.67
CA GLU A 70 -3.48 10.59 -0.11
C GLU A 70 -2.03 11.06 -0.13
N VAL A 71 -1.07 10.19 0.20
CA VAL A 71 0.35 10.51 0.12
C VAL A 71 0.79 10.68 -1.34
N ALA A 72 0.36 9.77 -2.24
CA ALA A 72 0.66 9.87 -3.66
C ALA A 72 0.13 11.18 -4.28
N GLN A 73 -1.05 11.65 -3.87
CA GLN A 73 -1.65 12.91 -4.31
C GLN A 73 -0.90 14.15 -3.81
N ARG A 74 -0.27 14.06 -2.63
CA ARG A 74 0.58 15.13 -2.07
C ARG A 74 2.00 15.11 -2.63
N GLY A 75 2.36 14.04 -3.34
CA GLY A 75 3.70 13.77 -3.84
C GLY A 75 4.40 12.73 -2.97
N LEU A 76 4.81 11.63 -3.59
CA LEU A 76 5.54 10.57 -2.90
C LEU A 76 6.93 11.06 -2.44
N PRO A 77 7.38 10.68 -1.23
CA PRO A 77 8.72 10.99 -0.74
C PRO A 77 9.83 10.47 -1.66
N PRO A 78 10.99 11.13 -1.73
CA PRO A 78 12.16 10.58 -2.40
C PRO A 78 12.59 9.24 -1.80
N ARG A 79 13.09 8.33 -2.65
CA ARG A 79 13.76 7.12 -2.19
C ARG A 79 14.98 7.51 -1.34
N ALA A 80 15.14 6.86 -0.19
CA ALA A 80 16.28 7.07 0.69
C ALA A 80 17.60 6.61 0.03
N ALA A 81 18.72 7.12 0.56
CA ALA A 81 20.05 6.83 0.00
C ALA A 81 20.45 5.34 0.09
N ASP A 82 19.88 4.60 1.03
CA ASP A 82 20.03 3.15 1.18
C ASP A 82 19.10 2.35 0.26
N GLY A 83 18.31 3.03 -0.58
CA GLY A 83 17.37 2.43 -1.50
C GLY A 83 15.99 2.14 -0.93
N THR A 84 15.76 2.42 0.36
CA THR A 84 14.47 2.19 1.03
C THR A 84 13.45 3.30 0.74
N PHE A 85 12.19 3.00 1.04
CA PHE A 85 11.09 3.97 0.97
C PHE A 85 10.60 4.30 2.37
N GLU A 86 10.02 5.49 2.51
CA GLU A 86 9.42 5.90 3.78
C GLU A 86 8.27 4.95 4.15
N ARG A 87 8.29 4.44 5.39
CA ARG A 87 7.21 3.61 5.92
C ARG A 87 6.21 4.49 6.65
N LEU A 88 5.02 4.58 6.08
CA LEU A 88 3.87 5.24 6.65
C LEU A 88 3.31 4.42 7.81
N VAL A 89 2.83 5.13 8.82
CA VAL A 89 2.07 4.56 9.93
C VAL A 89 0.60 4.53 9.52
N PHE A 90 -0.04 3.38 9.68
CA PHE A 90 -1.47 3.26 9.43
C PHE A 90 -2.24 3.93 10.57
N PRO A 91 -3.10 4.94 10.31
CA PRO A 91 -3.89 5.56 11.36
C PRO A 91 -4.95 4.57 11.84
N GLY A 92 -4.67 3.88 12.92
CA GLY A 92 -5.51 2.79 13.45
C GLY A 92 -4.76 1.71 14.22
N ASP A 93 -3.43 1.77 14.24
CA ASP A 93 -2.51 1.00 15.09
C ASP A 93 -1.80 1.92 16.09
#